data_AF-A0A830C0E4-F1
#
_entry.id   AF-A0A830C0E4-F1
#
_cell.length_a   1.000
_cell.length_b   1.000
_cell.length_c   1.000
_cell.angle_alpha   90.00
_cell.angle_beta   90.00
_cell.angle_gamma   90.00
#
_symmetry.space_group_name_H-M   'P 1'
#
loop_
_entity.id
_entity.type
_entity.pdbx_description
1 polymer ?
#
loop_
_entity_poly.entity_id
_entity_poly.type
_entity_poly.pdbx_seq_one_letter_code
_entity_poly.pdbx_strand_id
1 'polypeptide(L)'
;MKYPHFLRKRMNTKPSHGPIHFRAPSKILWRTIRWMIPHKTKRVEATLARLKVYEGVPPPYDKIKRMVIPDALMVLRLQADTNIVCWADFLQKWARTIMTLSR
;
A
#
# COMPACT_ATOMS: atom_id res chain seq x y z
N MET A 1 -1.93 17.18 7.11
CA MET A 1 -1.43 15.93 6.47
C MET A 1 -2.32 14.75 6.83
N LYS A 2 -2.69 13.90 5.86
CA LYS A 2 -3.70 12.82 6.03
C LYS A 2 -3.19 11.60 6.82
N TYR A 3 -1.93 11.18 6.63
CA TYR A 3 -1.39 9.97 7.27
C TYR A 3 -1.14 10.06 8.79
N PRO A 4 -0.65 11.19 9.36
CA PRO A 4 -0.52 11.32 10.81
C PRO A 4 -1.86 11.24 11.55
N HIS A 5 -2.94 11.76 10.95
CA HIS A 5 -4.28 11.61 11.50
C HIS A 5 -4.71 10.14 11.54
N PHE A 6 -4.38 9.36 10.50
CA PHE A 6 -4.63 7.92 10.48
C PHE A 6 -3.88 7.19 11.60
N LEU A 7 -2.59 7.49 11.82
CA LEU A 7 -1.78 6.89 12.88
C LEU A 7 -2.28 7.22 14.31
N ARG A 8 -2.97 8.36 14.49
CA ARG A 8 -3.57 8.73 15.77
C ARG A 8 -4.78 7.86 16.15
N LYS A 9 -5.43 7.20 15.18
CA LYS A 9 -6.60 6.34 15.44
C LYS A 9 -6.15 5.04 16.12
N ARG A 10 -6.44 4.91 17.41
CA ARG A 10 -6.18 3.72 18.22
C ARG A 10 -7.36 3.43 19.14
N MET A 11 -7.54 2.17 19.52
CA MET A 11 -8.49 1.81 20.57
C MET A 11 -7.96 2.31 21.92
N ASN A 12 -8.79 3.01 22.70
CA ASN A 12 -8.37 3.61 23.97
C ASN A 12 -8.12 2.56 25.07
N THR A 13 -8.95 1.52 25.12
CA THR A 13 -8.88 0.47 26.15
C THR A 13 -7.71 -0.49 25.94
N LYS A 14 -7.62 -1.11 24.75
CA LYS A 14 -6.53 -2.05 24.41
C LYS A 14 -6.03 -1.83 22.99
N PRO A 15 -4.88 -1.14 22.81
CA PRO A 15 -4.34 -0.80 21.50
C PRO A 15 -4.08 -2.00 20.58
N SER A 16 -3.85 -3.19 21.13
CA SER A 16 -3.55 -4.40 20.34
C SER A 16 -4.75 -4.94 19.54
N HIS A 17 -5.99 -4.69 19.98
CA HIS A 17 -7.21 -5.07 19.24
C HIS A 17 -7.76 -3.91 18.40
N GLY A 18 -7.04 -2.78 18.37
CA GLY A 18 -7.42 -1.61 17.59
C GLY A 18 -7.05 -1.70 16.10
N PRO A 19 -7.23 -0.60 15.36
CA PRO A 19 -6.81 -0.52 13.97
C PRO A 19 -5.30 -0.78 13.81
N ILE A 20 -4.95 -1.71 12.92
CA ILE A 20 -3.55 -2.06 12.66
C ILE A 20 -2.94 -1.12 11.62
N HIS A 21 -1.87 -0.44 12.03
CA HIS A 21 -1.14 0.51 11.20
C HIS A 21 0.05 -0.15 10.50
N PHE A 22 -0.19 -0.82 9.36
CA PHE A 22 0.89 -1.33 8.53
C PHE A 22 1.73 -0.19 7.95
N ARG A 23 3.06 -0.33 8.02
CA ARG A 23 4.03 0.64 7.47
C ARG A 23 4.65 0.24 6.13
N ALA A 24 4.58 -1.05 5.78
CA ALA A 24 5.08 -1.55 4.52
C ALA A 24 4.17 -1.10 3.35
N PRO A 25 4.71 -0.65 2.21
CA PRO A 25 3.90 -0.10 1.11
C PRO A 25 2.91 -1.12 0.53
N SER A 26 3.32 -2.37 0.47
CA SER A 26 2.58 -3.52 -0.07
C SER A 26 1.35 -3.80 0.78
N LYS A 27 1.49 -3.64 2.10
CA LYS A 27 0.39 -3.76 3.06
C LYS A 27 -0.51 -2.53 3.04
N ILE A 28 0.00 -1.35 2.72
CA ILE A 28 -0.84 -0.16 2.52
C ILE A 28 -1.70 -0.35 1.26
N LEU A 29 -1.12 -0.81 0.15
CA LEU A 29 -1.86 -1.10 -1.08
C LEU A 29 -2.91 -2.20 -0.86
N TRP A 30 -2.51 -3.31 -0.22
CA TRP A 30 -3.43 -4.39 0.15
C TRP A 30 -4.60 -3.90 1.01
N ARG A 31 -4.31 -3.01 1.97
CA ARG A 31 -5.35 -2.41 2.81
C ARG A 31 -6.31 -1.56 1.98
N THR A 32 -5.81 -0.70 1.10
CA THR A 32 -6.66 0.13 0.23
C THR A 32 -7.59 -0.72 -0.62
N ILE A 33 -7.06 -1.76 -1.30
CA ILE A 33 -7.86 -2.69 -2.11
C ILE A 33 -8.88 -3.43 -1.24
N ARG A 34 -8.49 -3.89 -0.05
CA ARG A 34 -9.41 -4.54 0.90
C ARG A 34 -10.57 -3.63 1.32
N TRP A 35 -10.36 -2.32 1.43
CA TRP A 35 -11.42 -1.37 1.78
C TRP A 35 -12.38 -1.08 0.61
N MET A 36 -11.96 -1.28 -0.63
CA MET A 36 -12.82 -1.09 -1.81
C MET A 36 -13.82 -2.24 -2.02
N ILE A 37 -13.67 -3.35 -1.32
CA ILE A 37 -14.41 -4.60 -1.55
C ILE A 37 -15.05 -5.09 -0.23
N PRO A 38 -16.27 -5.66 -0.23
CA PRO A 38 -16.91 -6.22 0.98
C PRO A 38 -16.21 -7.50 1.49
N HIS A 39 -15.07 -7.32 2.15
CA HIS A 39 -14.14 -8.37 2.56
C HIS A 39 -14.60 -9.26 3.72
N LYS A 40 -15.76 -8.99 4.32
CA LYS A 40 -16.35 -9.87 5.35
C LYS A 40 -17.04 -11.10 4.75
N THR A 41 -17.28 -11.09 3.45
CA THR A 41 -17.94 -12.21 2.76
C THR A 41 -16.91 -13.28 2.37
N LYS A 42 -17.29 -14.56 2.49
CA LYS A 42 -16.42 -15.71 2.14
C LYS A 42 -15.92 -15.65 0.70
N ARG A 43 -16.76 -15.16 -0.22
CA ARG A 43 -16.40 -14.96 -1.64
C ARG A 43 -15.23 -14.01 -1.80
N VAL A 44 -15.25 -12.87 -1.11
CA VAL A 44 -14.21 -11.85 -1.23
C VAL A 44 -12.95 -12.26 -0.48
N GLU A 45 -13.08 -13.00 0.61
CA GLU A 45 -11.93 -13.59 1.29
C GLU A 45 -11.11 -14.48 0.34
N ALA A 46 -11.78 -15.32 -0.46
CA ALA A 46 -11.14 -16.11 -1.50
C ALA A 46 -10.47 -15.24 -2.59
N THR A 47 -11.08 -14.12 -2.96
CA THR A 47 -10.47 -13.17 -3.92
C THR A 47 -9.24 -12.48 -3.35
N LEU A 48 -9.27 -12.06 -2.08
CA LEU A 48 -8.13 -11.44 -1.41
C LEU A 48 -6.97 -12.44 -1.22
N ALA A 49 -7.27 -13.73 -1.06
CA ALA A 49 -6.25 -14.78 -1.02
C ALA A 49 -5.49 -14.96 -2.36
N ARG A 50 -6.13 -14.61 -3.49
CA ARG A 50 -5.48 -14.65 -4.82
C ARG A 50 -4.53 -13.48 -5.05
N LEU A 51 -4.78 -12.34 -4.40
CA LEU A 51 -3.98 -11.14 -4.54
C LEU A 51 -2.67 -11.26 -3.76
N LYS A 52 -1.54 -11.16 -4.47
CA LYS A 52 -0.19 -11.09 -3.88
C LYS A 52 0.43 -9.74 -4.22
N VAL A 53 0.97 -9.06 -3.21
CA VAL A 53 1.57 -7.73 -3.35
C VAL A 53 2.98 -7.76 -2.76
N TYR A 54 3.95 -7.25 -3.51
CA TYR A 54 5.37 -7.26 -3.15
C TYR A 54 5.97 -5.85 -3.22
N GLU A 55 7.05 -5.64 -2.47
CA GLU A 55 7.95 -4.51 -2.66
C GLU A 55 9.06 -4.93 -3.62
N GLY A 56 9.29 -4.13 -4.66
CA GLY A 56 10.19 -4.51 -5.74
C GLY A 56 9.68 -5.74 -6.50
N VAL A 57 10.60 -6.46 -7.14
CA VAL A 57 10.27 -7.63 -7.99
C VAL A 57 11.03 -8.85 -7.45
N PRO A 58 10.34 -9.79 -6.77
CA PRO A 58 11.02 -10.96 -6.23
C PRO A 58 11.41 -11.99 -7.32
N PRO A 59 12.38 -12.89 -7.05
CA PRO A 59 13.02 -13.75 -8.04
C PRO A 59 12.18 -14.72 -8.92
N PRO A 60 10.93 -15.10 -8.62
CA PRO A 60 10.11 -15.83 -9.62
C PRO A 60 9.36 -14.89 -10.59
N TYR A 61 9.21 -13.61 -10.26
CA TYR A 61 8.43 -12.64 -11.05
C TYR A 61 9.31 -11.74 -11.94
N ASP A 62 10.62 -11.80 -11.78
CA ASP A 62 11.54 -10.94 -12.52
C ASP A 62 11.57 -11.27 -14.03
N LYS A 63 11.45 -12.56 -14.36
CA LYS A 63 11.48 -13.07 -15.74
C LYS A 63 10.12 -13.01 -16.46
N ILE A 64 9.05 -12.66 -15.74
CA ILE A 64 7.69 -12.63 -16.29
C ILE A 64 7.40 -11.23 -16.85
N LYS A 65 6.75 -11.15 -18.01
CA LYS A 65 6.35 -9.87 -18.61
C LYS A 65 5.43 -9.10 -17.67
N ARG A 66 5.84 -7.88 -17.33
CA ARG A 66 5.09 -6.99 -16.44
C ARG A 66 4.04 -6.24 -17.26
N MET A 67 2.81 -6.24 -16.76
CA MET A 67 1.71 -5.51 -17.39
C MET A 67 1.48 -4.21 -16.63
N VAL A 68 1.16 -3.15 -17.38
CA VAL A 68 0.85 -1.82 -16.86
C VAL A 68 -0.63 -1.54 -17.12
N ILE A 69 -1.31 -0.92 -16.17
CA ILE A 69 -2.69 -0.45 -16.33
C ILE A 69 -2.63 1.00 -16.82
N PRO A 70 -2.95 1.30 -18.09
CA PRO A 70 -2.78 2.63 -18.67
C PRO A 70 -3.68 3.67 -17.98
N ASP A 71 -4.89 3.29 -17.57
CA ASP A 71 -5.84 4.20 -16.94
C ASP A 71 -5.41 4.71 -15.56
N ALA A 72 -4.50 3.99 -14.90
CA ALA A 72 -3.98 4.35 -13.59
C ALA A 72 -2.66 5.14 -13.67
N LEU A 73 -2.17 5.44 -14.88
CA LEU A 73 -0.91 6.16 -15.05
C LEU A 73 -1.07 7.64 -14.69
N MET A 74 -0.22 8.08 -13.79
CA MET A 74 -0.17 9.46 -13.30
C MET A 74 0.05 10.47 -14.44
N VAL A 75 0.96 10.16 -15.37
CA VAL A 75 1.28 11.01 -16.53
C VAL A 75 0.06 11.28 -17.42
N LEU A 76 -0.86 10.32 -17.51
CA LEU A 76 -2.04 10.44 -18.36
C LEU A 76 -3.22 11.09 -17.63
N ARG A 77 -3.31 10.94 -16.30
CA ARG A 77 -4.49 11.35 -15.51
C ARG A 77 -4.32 12.67 -14.79
N LEU A 78 -3.09 13.12 -14.54
CA LEU A 78 -2.83 14.29 -13.71
C LEU A 78 -2.16 15.40 -14.53
N GLN A 79 -2.52 16.65 -14.23
CA GLN A 79 -1.92 17.83 -14.86
C GLN A 79 -0.49 18.04 -14.33
N ALA A 80 0.42 18.46 -15.21
CA ALA A 80 1.87 18.48 -14.94
C ALA A 80 2.31 19.42 -13.79
N ASP A 81 1.51 20.44 -13.49
CA ASP A 81 1.74 21.47 -12.47
C ASP A 81 1.20 21.10 -11.08
N THR A 82 0.54 19.95 -10.95
CA THR A 82 0.03 19.51 -9.66
C THR A 82 1.15 19.01 -8.75
N ASN A 83 1.12 19.39 -7.47
CA ASN A 83 2.09 18.91 -6.48
C ASN A 83 1.83 17.45 -6.13
N ILE A 84 2.78 16.58 -6.45
CA ILE A 84 2.68 15.14 -6.26
C ILE A 84 3.60 14.70 -5.12
N VAL A 85 3.15 13.72 -4.36
CA VAL A 85 4.01 13.03 -3.39
C VAL A 85 4.39 11.68 -3.96
N CYS A 86 5.68 11.49 -4.24
CA CYS A 86 6.21 10.18 -4.55
C CYS A 86 6.08 9.27 -3.32
N TRP A 87 5.67 8.02 -3.56
CA TRP A 87 5.52 7.03 -2.49
C TRP A 87 6.84 6.78 -1.76
N ALA A 88 7.97 6.78 -2.47
CA ALA A 88 9.30 6.64 -1.87
C ALA A 88 9.56 7.71 -0.79
N ASP A 89 9.30 8.98 -1.08
CA ASP A 89 9.51 10.09 -0.13
C ASP A 89 8.54 10.02 1.05
N PHE A 90 7.29 9.62 0.79
CA PHE A 90 6.30 9.38 1.83
C PHE A 90 6.74 8.26 2.79
N LEU A 91 7.32 7.19 2.25
CA LEU A 91 7.81 6.07 3.04
C LEU A 91 9.07 6.45 3.82
N GLN A 92 10.03 7.14 3.22
CA GLN A 92 11.24 7.56 3.93
C GLN A 92 10.92 8.48 5.13
N LYS A 93 9.87 9.30 5.00
CA LYS A 93 9.40 10.18 6.07
C LYS A 93 8.65 9.47 7.22
N TRP A 94 7.97 8.34 6.95
CA TRP A 94 7.04 7.72 7.92
C TRP A 94 7.30 6.23 8.22
N ALA A 95 8.03 5.52 7.37
CA ALA A 95 8.52 4.17 7.56
C ALA A 95 10.00 4.25 8.00
N ARG A 96 10.22 4.46 9.30
CA ARG A 96 11.54 4.73 9.91
C ARG A 96 12.67 3.70 9.65
N THR A 97 12.48 2.56 8.98
CA THR A 97 13.52 1.49 8.99
C THR A 97 13.33 0.38 7.92
N ILE A 98 13.36 0.64 6.60
CA ILE A 98 13.51 -0.47 5.61
C ILE A 98 14.42 -0.12 4.40
N MET A 99 14.64 1.15 4.06
CA MET A 99 15.36 1.53 2.83
C MET A 99 16.90 1.51 2.89
N THR A 100 17.53 1.01 3.96
CA THR A 100 19.00 0.88 4.06
C THR A 100 19.49 -0.56 4.00
N LEU A 101 18.96 -1.38 3.09
CA LEU A 101 19.51 -2.71 2.83
C LEU A 101 19.44 -3.11 1.35
N SER A 102 20.22 -2.38 0.54
CA SER A 102 21.01 -2.96 -0.56
C SER A 102 22.07 -1.94 -0.99
N ARG A 103 23.30 -2.13 -0.50
CA ARG A 103 24.49 -1.83 -1.29
C ARG A 103 24.73 -3.03 -2.20
#